data_AF-A0A662SEP7-F1
#
_entry.id   AF-A0A662SEP7-F1
#
_cell.length_a   1.000
_cell.length_b   1.000
_cell.length_c   1.000
_cell.angle_alpha   90.00
_cell.angle_beta   90.00
_cell.angle_gamma   90.00
#
_symmetry.space_group_name_H-M   'P 1'
#
loop_
_entity.id
_entity.type
_entity.pdbx_description
1 polymer ?
#
loop_
_entity_poly.entity_id
_entity_poly.type
_entity_poly.pdbx_seq_one_letter_code
_entity_poly.pdbx_strand_id
1 'polypeptide(L)' 'MDLFDAINERKSVRWFKQDPLDESIIRKILEAAIRAPTAMAMEQWFFIVVEDEEKRKNIWELL' A
#
# COMPACT_ATOMS: atom_id res chain seq x y z
N MET A 1 0.01 2.41 -19.60
CA MET A 1 1.22 1.65 -19.25
C MET A 1 0.84 0.20 -19.14
N ASP A 2 1.59 -0.70 -19.75
CA ASP A 2 1.35 -2.12 -19.58
C ASP A 2 1.92 -2.64 -18.25
N LEU A 3 1.69 -3.92 -17.94
CA LEU A 3 2.15 -4.53 -16.69
C LEU A 3 3.68 -4.53 -16.56
N PHE A 4 4.40 -4.84 -17.63
CA PHE A 4 5.86 -4.97 -17.59
C PHE A 4 6.53 -3.60 -17.50
N ASP A 5 6.00 -2.60 -18.20
CA ASP A 5 6.41 -1.21 -18.05
C ASP A 5 6.24 -0.76 -16.59
N ALA A 6 5.08 -1.01 -15.98
CA ALA A 6 4.80 -0.60 -14.61
C ALA A 6 5.79 -1.21 -13.59
N ILE A 7 6.19 -2.46 -13.81
CA ILE A 7 7.18 -3.15 -12.97
C ILE A 7 8.57 -2.53 -13.17
N ASN A 8 8.99 -2.32 -14.42
CA ASN A 8 10.35 -1.87 -14.76
C ASN A 8 10.58 -0.39 -14.44
N GLU A 9 9.55 0.45 -14.55
CA GLU A 9 9.65 1.90 -14.31
C GLU A 9 9.43 2.30 -12.84
N ARG A 10 9.04 1.35 -11.97
CA ARG A 10 8.73 1.62 -10.56
C ARG A 10 9.91 2.28 -9.82
N LYS A 11 9.65 3.42 -9.17
CA LYS A 11 10.61 4.14 -8.32
C LYS A 11 10.07 4.30 -6.90
N SER A 12 10.98 4.43 -5.92
CA SER A 12 10.60 4.80 -4.56
C SER A 12 10.38 6.31 -4.48
N VAL A 13 9.16 6.72 -4.16
CA VAL A 13 8.76 8.13 -4.01
C VAL A 13 8.76 8.49 -2.52
N ARG A 14 9.24 9.70 -2.19
CA ARG A 14 9.30 10.22 -0.80
C ARG A 14 8.67 11.61 -0.63
N TRP A 15 8.13 12.17 -1.70
CA TRP A 15 7.39 13.42 -1.71
C TRP A 15 6.02 13.15 -2.30
N PHE A 16 4.99 13.36 -1.51
CA PHE A 16 3.60 13.06 -1.86
C PHE A 16 2.79 14.34 -1.81
N LYS A 17 1.71 14.36 -2.58
CA LYS A 17 0.69 15.39 -2.43
C LYS A 17 -0.10 15.14 -1.14
N GLN A 18 -0.78 16.18 -0.65
CA GLN A 18 -1.61 16.09 0.55
C GLN A 18 -3.02 15.59 0.27
N ASP A 19 -3.43 15.41 -0.99
CA ASP A 19 -4.74 14.84 -1.30
C ASP A 19 -4.86 13.41 -0.78
N PRO A 20 -5.96 13.09 -0.07
CA PRO A 20 -6.23 11.71 0.35
C PRO A 20 -6.58 10.86 -0.87
N LEU A 21 -6.32 9.55 -0.77
CA LEU A 21 -6.79 8.59 -1.76
C LEU A 21 -8.24 8.22 -1.48
N ASP A 22 -9.01 7.98 -2.54
CA ASP A 22 -10.34 7.37 -2.41
C ASP A 22 -10.24 5.95 -1.84
N GLU A 23 -11.18 5.58 -0.96
CA GLU A 23 -11.24 4.24 -0.35
C GLU A 23 -11.22 3.12 -1.40
N SER A 24 -11.85 3.35 -2.56
CA SER A 24 -11.89 2.39 -3.67
C SER A 24 -10.50 2.04 -4.21
N ILE A 25 -9.58 3.02 -4.23
CA ILE A 25 -8.20 2.82 -4.67
C ILE A 25 -7.46 1.96 -3.64
N ILE A 26 -7.64 2.27 -2.35
CA ILE A 26 -7.04 1.51 -1.25
C ILE A 26 -7.50 0.04 -1.32
N ARG A 27 -8.80 -0.20 -1.45
CA ARG A 27 -9.36 -1.57 -1.58
C ARG A 27 -8.78 -2.31 -2.77
N LYS A 28 -8.71 -1.68 -3.94
CA LYS A 28 -8.14 -2.28 -5.15
C LYS A 28 -6.69 -2.73 -4.94
N ILE A 29 -5.89 -1.95 -4.21
CA ILE A 29 -4.49 -2.30 -3.89
C ILE A 29 -4.45 -3.51 -2.94
N LEU A 30 -5.27 -3.52 -1.89
CA LEU A 30 -5.32 -4.63 -0.94
C LEU A 30 -5.81 -5.93 -1.60
N GLU A 31 -6.82 -5.85 -2.46
CA GLU A 31 -7.31 -6.98 -3.25
C GLU A 31 -6.22 -7.57 -4.15
N ALA A 32 -5.41 -6.73 -4.78
CA ALA A 32 -4.27 -7.19 -5.56
C ALA A 32 -3.19 -7.82 -4.67
N ALA A 33 -2.94 -7.26 -3.48
CA ALA A 33 -1.93 -7.75 -2.55
C ALA A 33 -2.23 -9.17 -2.05
N ILE A 34 -3.48 -9.46 -1.67
CA ILE A 34 -3.87 -10.80 -1.17
C ILE A 34 -3.80 -11.90 -2.23
N ARG A 35 -3.72 -11.55 -3.52
CA ARG A 35 -3.53 -12.53 -4.60
C ARG A 35 -2.10 -13.01 -4.74
N ALA A 36 -1.15 -12.41 -4.02
CA ALA A 36 0.22 -12.92 -3.96
C ALA A 36 0.24 -14.35 -3.39
N PRO A 37 1.07 -15.25 -3.95
CA PRO A 37 1.16 -16.62 -3.47
C PRO A 37 1.65 -16.67 -2.03
N THR A 38 1.11 -17.59 -1.24
CA THR A 38 1.54 -17.82 0.14
C THR A 38 1.97 -19.27 0.35
N ALA A 39 2.96 -19.45 1.23
CA ALA A 39 3.38 -20.78 1.63
C ALA A 39 2.19 -21.52 2.26
N MET A 40 1.91 -22.73 1.77
CA MET A 40 0.83 -23.58 2.27
C MET A 40 -0.56 -22.91 2.30
N ALA A 41 -0.80 -21.91 1.45
CA ALA A 41 -2.05 -21.14 1.43
C ALA A 41 -2.42 -20.53 2.80
N MET A 42 -1.42 -20.23 3.64
CA MET A 42 -1.67 -19.73 5.00
C MET A 42 -2.19 -18.29 5.05
N GLU A 43 -2.08 -17.53 3.94
CA GLU A 43 -2.61 -16.16 3.83
C GLU A 43 -2.24 -15.27 5.02
N GLN A 44 -0.99 -15.36 5.50
CA GLN A 44 -0.49 -14.63 6.68
C GLN A 44 -0.25 -13.14 6.41
N TRP A 45 -1.16 -12.51 5.67
CA TRP A 45 -1.17 -11.09 5.41
C TRP A 45 -1.98 -10.40 6.49
N PHE A 46 -1.41 -9.36 7.09
CA PHE A 46 -2.14 -8.47 7.98
C PHE A 46 -1.86 -7.03 7.55
N PHE A 47 -2.90 -6.34 7.09
CA PHE A 47 -2.80 -4.97 6.63
C PHE A 47 -3.53 -4.04 7.59
N ILE A 48 -2.87 -2.96 7.99
CA ILE A 48 -3.50 -1.86 8.74
C ILE A 48 -3.45 -0.63 7.83
N VAL A 49 -4.61 -0.06 7.53
CA VAL A 49 -4.72 1.22 6.83
C VAL A 49 -4.85 2.33 7.88
N VAL A 50 -3.92 3.29 7.87
CA VAL A 50 -3.91 4.43 8.79
C VAL A 50 -4.14 5.71 8.00
N GLU A 51 -5.37 6.21 8.05
CA GLU A 51 -5.78 7.43 7.35
C GLU A 51 -5.69 8.68 8.25
N ASP A 52 -5.83 8.47 9.56
CA ASP A 52 -5.76 9.53 10.57
C ASP A 52 -4.36 10.17 10.61
N GLU A 53 -4.32 11.49 10.48
CA GLU A 53 -3.07 12.25 10.37
C GLU A 53 -2.24 12.21 11.66
N GLU A 54 -2.88 12.33 12.83
CA GLU A 54 -2.20 12.30 14.11
C GLU A 54 -1.57 10.93 14.37
N LYS A 55 -2.31 9.84 14.10
CA LYS A 55 -1.77 8.48 14.19
C LYS A 55 -0.60 8.27 13.23
N ARG A 56 -0.67 8.76 11.98
CA ARG A 56 0.46 8.68 11.03
C ARG A 56 1.69 9.41 11.55
N LYS A 57 1.51 10.60 12.13
CA LYS A 57 2.59 11.37 12.75
C LYS A 57 3.22 10.62 13.93
N ASN A 58 2.40 10.06 14.82
CA ASN A 58 2.88 9.28 15.96
C ASN A 58 3.67 8.04 15.50
N ILE A 59 3.24 7.36 14.43
CA ILE A 59 3.99 6.23 13.86
C ILE A 59 5.34 6.70 13.29
N TRP A 60 5.37 7.85 12.60
CA TRP A 60 6.61 8.41 12.06
C TRP A 60 7.63 8.73 13.16
N GLU A 61 7.19 9.26 14.29
CA GLU A 61 8.07 9.60 15.43
C GLU A 61 8.68 8.36 16.12
N LEU A 62 8.15 7.16 15.87
CA LEU A 62 8.69 5.90 16.40
C LEU A 62 9.77 5.26 15.51
N LEU A 63 9.93 5.73 14.27
CA LEU A 63 10.87 5.22 13.27
C LEU A 63 12.17 6.03 13.24
#